data_AF-A0A060SJS5-F1
#
_entry.id   AF-A0A060SJS5-F1
#
_cell.length_a   1.000
_cell.length_b   1.000
_cell.length_c   1.000
_cell.angle_alpha   90.00
_cell.angle_beta   90.00
_cell.angle_gamma   90.00
#
_symmetry.space_group_name_H-M   'P 1'
#
loop_
_entity.id
_entity.type
_entity.pdbx_description
1 polymer ?
#
loop_
_entity_poly.entity_id
_entity_poly.type
_entity_poly.pdbx_seq_one_letter_code
_entity_poly.pdbx_strand_id
1 'polypeptide(L)'
;MVGETLLANPCLFADIIPDPVKISLEYLDICHAHPDTATLQTIQTHVRHFVDHPCGRRPWFNKFRATLGKCADIDAIERLLRVKVQRWRGLAPLDPNEELAEAGTSEDDEVPELRVADGAQSRSDDVVDNGLSANSPTLLA
;
A
#
# COMPACT_ATOMS: atom_id res chain seq x y z
N MET A 1 -7.02 -0.65 -24.13
CA MET A 1 -8.06 -1.06 -23.16
C MET A 1 -7.37 -1.61 -21.93
N VAL A 2 -7.83 -1.25 -20.73
CA VAL A 2 -7.11 -1.47 -19.45
C VAL A 2 -7.79 -2.57 -18.60
N GLY A 3 -8.51 -3.50 -19.25
CA GLY A 3 -9.51 -4.36 -18.61
C GLY A 3 -8.99 -5.21 -17.45
N GLU A 4 -7.94 -6.01 -17.66
CA GLU A 4 -7.38 -6.87 -16.60
C GLU A 4 -6.60 -6.08 -15.54
N THR A 5 -5.92 -5.00 -15.96
CA THR A 5 -5.12 -4.19 -15.03
C THR A 5 -6.00 -3.41 -14.06
N LEU A 6 -7.21 -3.02 -14.48
CA LEU A 6 -8.21 -2.41 -13.60
C LEU A 6 -8.78 -3.38 -12.56
N LEU A 7 -8.93 -4.66 -12.91
CA LEU A 7 -9.36 -5.68 -11.94
C LEU A 7 -8.30 -5.95 -10.87
N ALA A 8 -7.02 -5.73 -11.19
CA ALA A 8 -5.92 -5.88 -10.27
C ALA A 8 -5.70 -4.65 -9.38
N ASN A 9 -5.90 -3.44 -9.92
CA ASN A 9 -5.88 -2.18 -9.17
C ASN A 9 -7.00 -1.25 -9.66
N PRO A 10 -8.10 -1.10 -8.91
CA PRO A 10 -9.17 -0.18 -9.29
C PRO A 10 -8.77 1.30 -9.16
N CYS A 11 -7.71 1.62 -8.42
CA CYS A 11 -7.14 2.98 -8.31
C CYS A 11 -6.03 3.26 -9.32
N LEU A 12 -5.91 2.45 -10.39
CA LEU A 12 -4.86 2.58 -11.39
C LEU A 12 -4.77 3.98 -12.02
N PHE A 13 -5.89 4.70 -12.14
CA PHE A 13 -5.91 6.06 -12.70
C PHE A 13 -5.53 7.16 -11.70
N ALA A 14 -5.48 6.86 -10.41
CA ALA A 14 -5.07 7.79 -9.37
C ALA A 14 -3.58 7.64 -8.99
N ASP A 15 -2.87 6.68 -9.61
CA ASP A 15 -1.50 6.27 -9.26
C ASP A 15 -1.32 5.91 -7.77
N ILE A 16 -2.40 5.45 -7.14
CA ILE A 16 -2.43 5.02 -5.74
C ILE A 16 -2.57 3.50 -5.69
N ILE A 17 -1.85 2.87 -4.76
CA ILE A 17 -2.03 1.45 -4.42
C ILE A 17 -2.97 1.38 -3.22
N PRO A 18 -4.25 0.99 -3.41
CA PRO A 18 -5.20 0.92 -2.31
C PRO A 18 -4.86 -0.27 -1.41
N ASP A 19 -5.26 -0.17 -0.14
CA ASP A 19 -5.19 -1.34 0.74
C ASP A 19 -6.14 -2.43 0.21
N PRO A 20 -5.64 -3.64 -0.08
CA PRO A 20 -6.45 -4.68 -0.72
C PRO A 20 -7.62 -5.14 0.14
N VAL A 21 -7.55 -4.98 1.47
CA VAL A 21 -8.66 -5.32 2.37
C VAL A 21 -9.71 -4.22 2.32
N LYS A 22 -9.32 -2.94 2.42
CA LYS A 22 -10.27 -1.81 2.34
C LYS A 22 -11.06 -1.80 1.03
N ILE A 23 -10.37 -1.92 -0.10
CA ILE A 23 -11.03 -1.92 -1.42
C ILE A 23 -11.95 -3.13 -1.61
N SER A 24 -11.59 -4.28 -1.02
CA SER A 24 -12.45 -5.46 -1.04
C SER A 24 -13.71 -5.23 -0.22
N LEU A 25 -13.63 -4.56 0.93
CA LEU A 25 -14.80 -4.25 1.76
C LEU A 25 -15.73 -3.27 1.04
N GLU A 26 -15.21 -2.17 0.49
CA GLU A 26 -15.99 -1.21 -0.30
C GLU A 26 -16.71 -1.90 -1.48
N TYR A 27 -16.03 -2.83 -2.15
CA TYR A 27 -16.65 -3.63 -3.20
C TYR A 27 -17.80 -4.53 -2.69
N LEU A 28 -17.66 -5.12 -1.50
CA LEU A 28 -18.73 -5.91 -0.88
C LEU A 28 -19.92 -5.02 -0.51
N ASP A 29 -19.69 -3.81 -0.01
CA ASP A 29 -20.74 -2.85 0.33
C ASP A 29 -21.56 -2.47 -0.91
N ILE A 30 -20.89 -2.25 -2.05
CA ILE A 30 -21.55 -2.02 -3.35
C ILE A 30 -22.38 -3.24 -3.76
N CYS A 31 -21.84 -4.46 -3.63
CA CYS A 31 -22.57 -5.69 -3.96
C CYS A 31 -23.77 -5.92 -3.03
N HIS A 32 -23.70 -5.47 -1.78
CA HIS A 32 -24.80 -5.54 -0.82
C HIS A 32 -25.88 -4.48 -1.13
N ALA A 33 -25.48 -3.27 -1.53
CA ALA A 33 -26.40 -2.20 -1.94
C ALA A 33 -27.14 -2.53 -3.25
N HIS A 34 -26.53 -3.31 -4.14
CA HIS A 34 -27.08 -3.71 -5.42
C HIS A 34 -27.15 -5.23 -5.56
N PRO A 35 -28.20 -5.89 -5.01
CA PRO A 35 -28.38 -7.32 -5.18
C PRO A 35 -28.55 -7.68 -6.66
N ASP A 36 -28.20 -8.92 -7.03
CA ASP A 36 -28.22 -9.48 -8.39
C ASP A 36 -27.19 -8.93 -9.39
N THR A 37 -26.38 -7.95 -9.01
CA THR A 37 -25.34 -7.36 -9.90
C THR A 37 -24.15 -8.30 -10.11
N ALA A 38 -23.79 -9.09 -9.10
CA ALA A 38 -22.69 -10.05 -9.16
C ALA A 38 -23.04 -11.32 -8.39
N THR A 39 -22.72 -12.48 -8.99
CA THR A 39 -22.87 -13.77 -8.30
C THR A 39 -21.82 -13.90 -7.20
N LEU A 40 -22.08 -14.73 -6.18
CA LEU A 40 -21.11 -15.02 -5.13
C LEU A 40 -19.76 -15.52 -5.71
N GLN A 41 -19.79 -16.33 -6.76
CA GLN A 41 -18.58 -16.82 -7.43
C GLN A 41 -17.80 -15.68 -8.10
N THR A 42 -18.51 -14.73 -8.72
CA THR A 42 -17.91 -13.51 -9.29
C THR A 42 -17.27 -12.67 -8.19
N ILE A 43 -17.98 -12.46 -7.08
CA ILE A 43 -17.49 -11.70 -5.93
C ILE A 43 -16.21 -12.32 -5.35
N GLN A 44 -16.22 -13.64 -5.11
CA GLN A 44 -15.03 -14.36 -4.65
C GLN A 44 -13.85 -14.24 -5.62
N THR A 45 -14.12 -14.17 -6.93
CA THR A 45 -13.09 -14.01 -7.95
C THR A 45 -12.49 -12.59 -7.90
N HIS A 46 -13.32 -11.56 -7.81
CA HIS A 46 -12.85 -10.17 -7.69
C HIS A 46 -12.05 -9.94 -6.40
N VAL A 47 -12.58 -10.38 -5.25
CA VAL A 47 -11.88 -10.29 -3.96
C VAL A 47 -10.54 -11.04 -3.99
N ARG A 48 -10.48 -12.19 -4.69
CA ARG A 48 -9.22 -12.88 -4.90
C ARG A 48 -8.23 -12.02 -5.68
N HIS A 49 -8.64 -11.40 -6.78
CA HIS A 49 -7.76 -10.58 -7.62
C HIS A 49 -7.25 -9.34 -6.89
N PHE A 50 -8.11 -8.65 -6.13
CA PHE A 50 -7.72 -7.49 -5.32
C PHE A 50 -6.61 -7.82 -4.32
N VAL A 51 -6.66 -9.01 -3.71
CA VAL A 51 -5.64 -9.45 -2.74
C VAL A 51 -4.43 -10.10 -3.42
N ASP A 52 -4.62 -10.81 -4.53
CA ASP A 52 -3.54 -11.51 -5.25
C ASP A 52 -2.49 -10.54 -5.79
N HIS A 53 -2.94 -9.43 -6.39
CA HIS A 53 -2.04 -8.46 -7.01
C HIS A 53 -0.97 -7.91 -6.04
N PRO A 54 -1.33 -7.41 -4.84
CA PRO A 54 -0.33 -6.95 -3.86
C PRO A 54 0.21 -8.06 -2.94
N CYS A 55 -0.52 -9.16 -2.71
CA CYS A 55 -0.21 -10.13 -1.67
C CYS A 55 0.06 -11.56 -2.14
N GLY A 56 0.09 -11.85 -3.45
CA GLY A 56 0.22 -13.22 -3.98
C GLY A 56 1.48 -13.98 -3.52
N ARG A 57 2.56 -13.25 -3.16
CA ARG A 57 3.81 -13.84 -2.62
C ARG A 57 3.81 -13.99 -1.09
N ARG A 58 2.76 -13.57 -0.40
CA ARG A 58 2.70 -13.65 1.07
C ARG A 58 2.42 -15.09 1.51
N PRO A 59 3.07 -15.58 2.58
CA PRO A 59 2.91 -16.97 3.03
C PRO A 59 1.48 -17.31 3.46
N TRP A 60 0.70 -16.32 3.88
CA TRP A 60 -0.71 -16.49 4.26
C TRP A 60 -1.68 -16.50 3.07
N PHE A 61 -1.25 -16.12 1.87
CA PHE A 61 -2.15 -15.97 0.71
C PHE A 61 -2.82 -17.29 0.30
N ASN A 62 -2.07 -18.41 0.33
CA ASN A 62 -2.63 -19.73 0.03
C ASN A 62 -3.74 -20.11 1.04
N LYS A 63 -3.55 -19.76 2.31
CA LYS A 63 -4.55 -19.97 3.36
C LYS A 63 -5.79 -19.12 3.10
N PHE A 64 -5.59 -17.84 2.74
CA PHE A 64 -6.67 -16.93 2.34
C PHE A 64 -7.48 -17.49 1.17
N ARG A 65 -6.83 -17.87 0.07
CA ARG A 65 -7.49 -18.43 -1.12
C ARG A 65 -8.33 -19.65 -0.79
N ALA A 66 -7.79 -20.57 0.03
CA ALA A 66 -8.51 -21.76 0.45
C ALA A 66 -9.72 -21.45 1.37
N THR A 67 -9.62 -20.43 2.22
CA THR A 67 -10.74 -20.01 3.07
C THR A 67 -11.80 -19.24 2.30
N LEU A 68 -11.40 -18.40 1.33
CA LEU A 68 -12.32 -17.63 0.50
C LEU A 68 -13.25 -18.52 -0.31
N GLY A 69 -12.72 -19.62 -0.87
CA GLY A 69 -13.52 -20.62 -1.59
C GLY A 69 -14.49 -21.42 -0.72
N LYS A 70 -14.44 -21.28 0.61
CA LYS A 70 -15.37 -21.93 1.56
C LYS A 70 -16.45 -20.96 2.08
N CYS A 71 -16.38 -19.67 1.76
CA CYS A 71 -17.39 -18.71 2.18
C CYS A 71 -18.69 -18.94 1.40
N ALA A 72 -19.81 -19.03 2.12
CA ALA A 72 -21.13 -19.32 1.56
C ALA A 72 -21.97 -18.06 1.30
N ASP A 73 -21.60 -16.93 1.89
CA ASP A 73 -22.29 -15.65 1.81
C ASP A 73 -21.28 -14.49 1.81
N ILE A 74 -21.78 -13.29 1.50
CA ILE A 74 -20.99 -12.04 1.47
C ILE A 74 -20.46 -11.73 2.88
N ASP A 75 -21.27 -11.89 3.92
CA ASP A 75 -20.89 -11.61 5.31
C ASP A 75 -19.72 -12.49 5.79
N ALA A 76 -19.61 -13.74 5.33
CA ALA A 76 -18.49 -14.62 5.63
C ALA A 76 -17.21 -14.14 4.94
N ILE A 77 -17.30 -13.57 3.75
CA ILE A 77 -16.17 -12.93 3.07
C ILE A 77 -15.76 -11.67 3.84
N GLU A 78 -16.70 -10.86 4.28
CA GLU A 78 -16.43 -9.66 5.08
C GLU A 78 -15.72 -10.00 6.40
N ARG A 79 -16.23 -10.98 7.15
CA ARG A 79 -15.59 -11.47 8.39
C ARG A 79 -14.19 -12.06 8.15
N LEU A 80 -14.00 -12.75 7.02
CA LEU A 80 -12.69 -13.26 6.62
C LEU A 80 -11.69 -12.10 6.44
N LEU A 81 -12.11 -11.04 5.76
CA LEU A 81 -11.30 -9.85 5.47
C LEU A 81 -11.01 -9.04 6.74
N ARG A 82 -12.03 -8.70 7.54
CA ARG A 82 -11.88 -7.85 8.75
C ARG A 82 -11.07 -8.51 9.86
N VAL A 83 -11.20 -9.82 10.04
CA VAL A 83 -10.61 -10.52 11.21
C VAL A 83 -9.42 -11.40 10.83
N LYS A 84 -9.65 -12.39 9.96
CA LYS A 84 -8.63 -13.42 9.70
C LYS A 84 -7.48 -12.88 8.87
N VAL A 85 -7.78 -12.13 7.81
CA VAL A 85 -6.76 -11.55 6.94
C VAL A 85 -5.95 -10.50 7.71
N GLN A 86 -6.59 -9.63 8.50
CA GLN A 86 -5.87 -8.68 9.35
C GLN A 86 -4.94 -9.39 10.34
N ARG A 87 -5.42 -10.44 11.02
CA ARG A 87 -4.58 -11.26 11.90
C ARG A 87 -3.40 -11.90 11.18
N TRP A 88 -3.56 -12.36 9.94
CA TRP A 88 -2.46 -12.93 9.14
C TRP A 88 -1.47 -11.87 8.63
N ARG A 89 -1.92 -10.63 8.49
CA ARG A 89 -1.07 -9.46 8.22
C ARG A 89 -0.35 -8.95 9.47
N GLY A 90 -0.74 -9.42 10.65
CA GLY A 90 -0.21 -8.93 11.93
C GLY A 90 -0.84 -7.60 12.37
N LEU A 91 -1.99 -7.23 11.79
CA LEU A 91 -2.74 -6.01 12.09
C LEU A 91 -3.91 -6.33 13.03
N ALA A 92 -4.40 -5.29 13.72
CA ALA A 92 -5.61 -5.38 14.51
C ALA A 92 -6.83 -5.67 13.62
N PRO A 93 -7.85 -6.38 14.12
CA PRO A 93 -9.11 -6.53 13.40
C PRO A 93 -9.70 -5.15 13.04
N LEU A 94 -10.21 -5.01 11.83
CA LEU A 94 -10.91 -3.79 11.42
C LEU A 94 -12.29 -3.77 12.10
N ASP A 95 -12.59 -2.69 12.82
CA ASP A 95 -13.91 -2.50 13.41
C ASP A 95 -14.97 -2.27 12.31
N PRO A 96 -16.21 -2.73 12.50
CA PRO A 96 -17.32 -2.48 11.57
C PRO A 96 -17.62 -0.99 11.35
N ASN A 97 -17.23 -0.15 12.31
CA ASN A 97 -17.67 1.23 12.44
C ASN A 97 -16.58 2.27 12.11
N GLU A 98 -15.44 1.83 11.57
CA GLU A 98 -14.28 2.67 11.24
C GLU A 98 -14.28 3.05 9.74
N GLU A 99 -15.46 3.30 9.18
CA GLU A 99 -15.60 3.95 7.86
C GLU A 99 -15.56 5.47 8.06
N LEU A 100 -14.81 6.18 7.19
CA LEU A 100 -14.68 7.65 7.05
C LEU A 100 -13.55 8.41 7.77
N ALA A 101 -12.68 7.82 8.58
CA ALA A 101 -11.57 8.57 9.17
C ALA A 101 -10.25 8.40 8.41
N GLU A 102 -10.15 8.75 7.12
CA GLU A 102 -8.88 9.12 6.46
C GLU A 102 -9.17 9.81 5.11
N ALA A 103 -9.63 11.07 5.20
CA ALA A 103 -9.41 12.09 4.17
C ALA A 103 -9.15 13.42 4.89
N GLY A 104 -8.13 13.43 5.75
CA GLY A 104 -7.53 14.66 6.25
C GLY A 104 -6.53 15.15 5.21
N THR A 105 -6.99 16.07 4.36
CA THR A 105 -6.17 16.96 3.56
C THR A 105 -5.08 17.59 4.43
N SER A 106 -3.81 17.28 4.16
CA SER A 106 -2.72 18.20 4.47
C SER A 106 -2.44 19.02 3.21
N GLU A 107 -3.38 19.93 2.89
CA GLU A 107 -3.07 21.13 2.14
C GLU A 107 -2.54 22.14 3.16
N ASP A 108 -1.23 22.15 3.39
CA ASP A 108 -0.53 23.35 3.85
C ASP A 108 0.77 23.47 3.04
N ASP A 109 0.61 24.24 1.98
CA ASP A 109 1.62 24.82 1.12
C ASP A 109 2.43 25.83 1.96
N GLU A 110 3.53 25.42 2.58
CA GLU A 110 4.52 26.36 3.14
C GLU A 110 5.76 26.37 2.24
N VAL A 111 5.70 27.25 1.24
CA VAL A 111 6.84 27.66 0.42
C VAL A 111 7.84 28.39 1.35
N PRO A 112 9.11 27.96 1.47
CA PRO A 112 10.09 28.74 2.22
C PRO A 112 10.44 29.99 1.42
N GLU A 113 9.95 31.13 1.91
CA GLU A 113 10.24 32.47 1.44
C GLU A 113 11.76 32.73 1.42
N LEU A 114 12.30 33.01 0.23
CA LEU A 114 13.67 33.46 0.01
C LEU A 114 13.93 34.74 0.83
N ARG A 115 14.64 34.60 1.95
CA ARG A 115 15.31 35.74 2.58
C ARG A 115 16.65 36.00 1.89
N VAL A 116 16.62 36.98 1.00
CA VAL A 116 17.79 37.69 0.49
C VAL A 116 18.50 38.35 1.67
N ALA A 117 19.71 37.90 1.98
CA ALA A 117 20.65 38.62 2.82
C ALA A 117 21.87 38.99 1.97
N ASP A 118 21.80 40.21 1.43
CA ASP A 118 22.94 40.97 0.94
C ASP A 118 23.87 41.31 2.13
N GLY A 119 25.19 41.16 1.95
CA GLY A 119 26.15 41.65 2.95
C GLY A 119 27.52 40.95 2.94
N ALA A 120 28.43 41.51 2.15
CA ALA A 120 29.81 41.06 1.95
C ALA A 120 30.78 41.32 3.12
N GLN A 121 31.93 40.61 3.05
CA GLN A 121 33.30 40.86 3.59
C GLN A 121 33.81 39.74 4.52
N SER A 122 35.06 39.29 4.53
CA SER A 122 36.24 39.31 3.65
C SER A 122 37.34 38.58 4.45
N ARG A 123 38.17 37.76 3.78
CA ARG A 123 39.55 37.34 4.16
C ARG A 123 39.68 36.49 5.45
N SER A 124 40.56 35.48 5.55
CA SER A 124 41.94 35.37 5.04
C SER A 124 42.37 33.91 4.90
N ASP A 125 43.34 33.69 4.02
CA ASP A 125 44.21 32.52 3.87
C ASP A 125 44.67 31.86 5.18
N ASP A 126 44.83 30.53 5.16
CA ASP A 126 46.17 29.95 5.37
C ASP A 126 46.26 28.52 4.81
N VAL A 127 47.39 28.29 4.15
CA VAL A 127 47.87 27.08 3.48
C VAL A 127 48.46 26.12 4.53
N VAL A 128 48.26 24.80 4.41
CA VAL A 128 49.39 23.83 4.35
C VAL A 128 48.96 22.41 3.96
N ASP A 129 49.80 21.91 3.06
CA ASP A 129 50.01 20.58 2.50
C ASP A 129 50.44 19.54 3.56
N ASN A 130 49.89 18.33 3.50
CA ASN A 130 50.53 17.04 3.85
C ASN A 130 49.42 15.97 3.84
N GLY A 131 49.55 14.79 3.27
CA GLY A 131 50.71 14.10 2.75
C GLY A 131 50.28 12.65 2.56
N LEU A 132 50.81 12.05 1.52
CA LEU A 132 50.67 10.65 1.11
C LEU A 132 50.67 9.63 2.28
N SER A 133 49.82 8.61 2.18
CA SER A 133 50.29 7.26 2.46
C SER A 133 49.50 6.21 1.68
N ALA A 134 50.22 5.63 0.72
CA ALA A 134 49.86 4.39 0.07
C ALA A 134 49.91 3.23 1.07
N ASN A 135 49.05 2.22 0.87
CA ASN A 135 49.49 0.83 0.96
C ASN A 135 48.59 -0.05 0.08
N SER A 136 49.23 -0.62 -0.94
CA SER A 136 48.70 -1.63 -1.84
C SER A 136 48.90 -3.04 -1.23
N PRO A 137 48.83 -4.16 -1.99
CA PRO A 137 47.93 -5.29 -1.73
C PRO A 137 48.68 -6.52 -1.16
N THR A 138 47.98 -7.60 -0.81
CA THR A 138 48.64 -8.91 -0.65
C THR A 138 47.78 -10.05 -1.19
N LEU A 139 48.43 -10.84 -2.06
CA LEU A 139 48.02 -12.03 -2.78
C LEU A 139 47.95 -13.29 -1.89
N LEU A 140 47.14 -14.26 -2.37
CA LEU A 140 47.30 -15.72 -2.32
C LEU A 140 47.49 -16.43 -0.96
N ALA A 141 46.56 -17.33 -0.67
CA ALA A 141 46.86 -18.73 -0.41
C ALA A 141 45.76 -19.60 -1.02
#